data_AF-C5KXB1-F1
#
_entry.id   AF-C5KXB1-F1
#
_cell.length_a   1.000
_cell.length_b   1.000
_cell.length_c   1.000
_cell.angle_alpha   90.00
_cell.angle_beta   90.00
_cell.angle_gamma   90.00
#
_symmetry.space_group_name_H-M   'P 1'
#
loop_
_entity.id
_entity.type
_entity.pdbx_description
1 polymer ?
#
loop_
_entity_poly.entity_id
_entity_poly.type
_entity_poly.pdbx_seq_one_letter_code
_entity_poly.pdbx_strand_id
1 'polypeptide(L)'
;MSNSLLFIGLCALITLSQGDSPNIRGVFDKIADLRGSVYTPDEHSEHFSRFQGQLEEVLLQEEAPTEFLIELFNNTKPALLQSMVDEINSMQNSWTASKDQPPFKGMSIKDVPTGCPNGPKPSSTSDDETRLLGSTKPELTNLPSDFDARQKFASCAEVIGHVRDQGACHNCWATGSTGMFNDRVCIKSGGSFQNILSLGYFTSCCNPANGCPKAKGCEGGNLLEGLNFLKNHGIVTGNEFKPASQLVSADGCWPYPFPKCNHVSSAASRYPKCSAAPLPLPA
;
A
#
# COMPACT_ATOMS: atom_id res chain seq x y z
N MET A 1 -34.33 -5.69 6.39
CA MET A 1 -35.20 -5.84 5.20
C MET A 1 -34.62 -6.93 4.32
N SER A 2 -35.44 -7.88 3.86
CA SER A 2 -35.01 -9.08 3.13
C SER A 2 -34.34 -8.73 1.78
N ASN A 3 -33.26 -9.43 1.42
CA ASN A 3 -32.60 -9.34 0.11
C ASN A 3 -33.61 -9.41 -1.06
N SER A 4 -34.73 -10.12 -0.90
CA SER A 4 -35.76 -10.27 -1.94
C SER A 4 -36.46 -8.96 -2.34
N LEU A 5 -36.62 -7.99 -1.42
CA LEU A 5 -37.19 -6.67 -1.74
C LEU A 5 -36.19 -5.78 -2.48
N LEU A 6 -34.89 -5.99 -2.21
CA LEU A 6 -33.78 -5.33 -2.89
C LEU A 6 -33.75 -5.72 -4.38
N PHE A 7 -33.90 -7.02 -4.66
CA PHE A 7 -33.96 -7.57 -6.02
C PHE A 7 -35.10 -6.99 -6.85
N ILE A 8 -36.33 -6.96 -6.30
CA ILE A 8 -37.51 -6.46 -7.02
C ILE A 8 -37.36 -4.96 -7.33
N GLY A 9 -36.78 -4.19 -6.41
CA GLY A 9 -36.57 -2.75 -6.58
C GLY A 9 -35.48 -2.38 -7.58
N LEU A 10 -34.41 -3.16 -7.71
CA LEU A 10 -33.31 -2.91 -8.65
C LEU A 10 -33.60 -3.46 -10.05
N CYS A 11 -34.25 -4.62 -10.19
CA CYS A 11 -34.64 -5.16 -11.50
C CYS A 11 -35.50 -4.19 -12.31
N ALA A 12 -36.42 -3.45 -11.67
CA ALA A 12 -37.31 -2.49 -12.34
C ALA A 12 -36.59 -1.23 -12.88
N LEU A 13 -35.36 -0.94 -12.44
CA LEU A 13 -34.57 0.23 -12.85
C LEU A 13 -33.53 -0.09 -13.93
N ILE A 14 -33.07 -1.33 -13.98
CA ILE A 14 -32.15 -1.81 -15.03
C ILE A 14 -32.93 -2.08 -16.33
N THR A 15 -34.22 -2.41 -16.23
CA THR A 15 -35.17 -2.41 -17.36
C THR A 15 -35.52 -0.98 -17.79
N LEU A 16 -34.52 -0.19 -18.20
CA LEU A 16 -34.74 0.94 -19.08
C LEU A 16 -34.83 0.39 -20.50
N SER A 17 -35.94 0.71 -21.16
CA SER A 17 -36.25 0.28 -22.52
C SER A 17 -35.09 0.52 -23.46
N GLN A 18 -34.88 -0.41 -24.39
CA GLN A 18 -34.01 -0.27 -25.56
C GLN A 18 -34.15 1.14 -26.16
N GLY A 19 -33.18 2.03 -25.89
CA GLY A 19 -33.11 3.37 -26.49
C GLY A 19 -32.86 4.57 -25.56
N ASP A 20 -33.04 4.44 -24.23
CA ASP A 20 -32.79 5.57 -23.29
C ASP A 20 -31.44 5.45 -22.56
N SER A 21 -30.82 6.61 -22.26
CA SER A 21 -29.60 6.67 -21.46
C SER A 21 -29.84 6.07 -20.06
N PRO A 22 -28.94 5.22 -19.53
CA PRO A 22 -29.14 4.59 -18.22
C PRO A 22 -29.27 5.65 -17.11
N ASN A 23 -30.31 5.56 -16.26
CA ASN A 23 -30.48 6.41 -15.09
C ASN A 23 -29.52 5.98 -13.95
N ILE A 24 -28.22 6.17 -14.16
CA ILE A 24 -27.15 5.77 -13.23
C ILE A 24 -27.34 6.44 -11.86
N ARG A 25 -27.73 7.71 -11.85
CA ARG A 25 -27.94 8.48 -10.60
C ARG A 25 -29.08 7.92 -9.77
N GLY A 26 -30.23 7.62 -10.38
CA GLY A 26 -31.37 7.05 -9.68
C GLY A 26 -31.07 5.66 -9.09
N VAL A 27 -30.28 4.84 -9.80
CA VAL A 27 -29.80 3.56 -9.27
C VAL A 27 -28.90 3.77 -8.05
N PHE A 28 -27.92 4.68 -8.15
CA PHE A 28 -27.01 5.00 -7.06
C PHE A 28 -27.73 5.48 -5.80
N ASP A 29 -28.60 6.49 -5.93
CA ASP A 29 -29.31 7.10 -4.80
C ASP A 29 -30.20 6.06 -4.09
N LYS A 30 -30.86 5.18 -4.85
CA LYS A 30 -31.67 4.10 -4.28
C LYS A 30 -30.83 3.09 -3.49
N ILE A 31 -29.65 2.72 -3.99
CA ILE A 31 -28.73 1.83 -3.24
C ILE A 31 -28.24 2.55 -1.97
N ALA A 32 -27.93 3.84 -2.04
CA ALA A 32 -27.48 4.65 -0.91
C ALA A 32 -28.53 4.74 0.19
N ASP A 33 -29.79 5.04 -0.17
CA ASP A 33 -30.94 5.11 0.74
C ASP A 33 -31.20 3.77 1.44
N LEU A 34 -31.21 2.67 0.68
CA LEU A 34 -31.41 1.32 1.22
C LEU A 34 -30.32 0.91 2.22
N ARG A 35 -29.12 1.45 2.07
CA ARG A 35 -27.98 1.16 2.96
C ARG A 35 -27.82 2.15 4.10
N GLY A 36 -28.63 3.21 4.16
CA GLY A 36 -28.55 4.23 5.20
C GLY A 36 -27.17 4.89 5.23
N SER A 37 -26.58 5.16 4.08
CA SER A 37 -25.22 5.73 4.00
C SER A 37 -25.25 7.18 4.52
N VAL A 38 -24.50 7.46 5.60
CA VAL A 38 -24.39 8.81 6.16
C VAL A 38 -23.10 9.44 5.64
N TYR A 39 -23.23 10.30 4.64
CA TYR A 39 -22.12 11.00 3.99
C TYR A 39 -22.26 12.51 4.11
N THR A 40 -21.13 13.20 4.11
CA THR A 40 -21.10 14.62 3.73
C THR A 40 -21.49 14.79 2.25
N PRO A 41 -21.94 15.99 1.82
CA PRO A 41 -22.25 16.25 0.40
C PRO A 41 -21.10 15.91 -0.55
N ASP A 42 -19.86 16.23 -0.15
CA ASP A 42 -18.65 15.93 -0.93
C ASP A 42 -18.40 14.43 -1.05
N GLU A 43 -18.49 13.68 0.06
CA GLU A 43 -18.34 12.22 0.05
C GLU A 43 -19.38 11.52 -0.82
N HIS A 44 -20.63 12.00 -0.77
CA HIS A 44 -21.69 11.50 -1.64
C HIS A 44 -21.40 11.78 -3.11
N SER A 45 -20.94 12.99 -3.45
CA SER A 45 -20.62 13.35 -4.83
C SER A 45 -19.43 12.57 -5.36
N GLU A 46 -18.39 12.38 -4.55
CA GLU A 46 -17.21 11.59 -4.91
C GLU A 46 -17.56 10.11 -5.11
N HIS A 47 -18.39 9.53 -4.22
CA HIS A 47 -18.84 8.15 -4.36
C HIS A 47 -19.63 7.96 -5.63
N PHE A 48 -20.57 8.87 -5.92
CA PHE A 48 -21.33 8.84 -7.17
C PHE A 48 -20.41 8.92 -8.40
N SER A 49 -19.44 9.83 -8.40
CA SER A 49 -18.49 9.97 -9.52
C SER A 49 -17.69 8.70 -9.78
N ARG A 50 -17.18 8.04 -8.73
CA ARG A 50 -16.47 6.75 -8.85
C ARG A 50 -17.38 5.62 -9.33
N PHE A 51 -18.60 5.55 -8.80
CA PHE A 51 -19.59 4.56 -9.20
C PHE A 51 -19.97 4.71 -10.67
N GLN A 52 -20.28 5.93 -11.10
CA GLN A 52 -20.63 6.24 -12.49
C GLN A 52 -19.50 5.87 -13.45
N GLY A 53 -18.27 6.33 -13.19
CA GLY A 53 -17.14 6.07 -14.09
C GLY A 53 -16.86 4.57 -14.28
N GLN A 54 -16.89 3.77 -13.21
CA GLN A 54 -16.70 2.32 -13.31
C GLN A 54 -17.90 1.59 -13.92
N LEU A 55 -19.12 2.09 -13.73
CA LEU A 55 -20.30 1.50 -14.35
C LEU A 55 -20.33 1.76 -15.86
N GLU A 56 -19.98 2.97 -16.30
CA GLU A 56 -19.91 3.33 -17.71
C GLU A 56 -18.87 2.48 -18.47
N GLU A 57 -17.73 2.13 -17.85
CA GLU A 57 -16.75 1.20 -18.44
C GLU A 57 -17.35 -0.20 -18.71
N VAL A 58 -18.28 -0.66 -17.87
CA VAL A 58 -18.89 -1.99 -17.96
C VAL A 58 -20.11 -2.02 -18.87
N LEU A 59 -20.94 -0.97 -18.84
CA LEU A 59 -22.14 -0.86 -19.71
C LEU A 59 -21.79 -0.73 -21.20
N LEU A 60 -20.54 -0.41 -21.54
CA LEU A 60 -20.03 -0.50 -22.91
C LEU A 60 -19.91 -1.96 -23.40
N GLN A 61 -20.01 -2.95 -22.52
CA GLN A 61 -19.82 -4.37 -22.84
C GLN A 61 -21.11 -5.20 -22.71
N GLU A 62 -21.90 -5.10 -21.63
CA GLU A 62 -23.18 -5.84 -21.42
C GLU A 62 -24.12 -5.15 -20.39
N GLU A 63 -25.35 -5.67 -20.20
CA GLU A 63 -26.24 -5.30 -19.08
C GLU A 63 -25.64 -5.71 -17.72
N ALA A 64 -25.75 -4.85 -16.70
CA ALA A 64 -25.14 -5.08 -15.39
C ALA A 64 -26.12 -5.74 -14.39
N PRO A 65 -25.84 -6.95 -13.86
CA PRO A 65 -26.68 -7.58 -12.83
C PRO A 65 -26.79 -6.76 -11.54
N THR A 66 -27.86 -6.98 -10.77
CA THR A 66 -28.11 -6.28 -9.49
C THR A 66 -26.99 -6.50 -8.48
N GLU A 67 -26.47 -7.72 -8.39
CA GLU A 67 -25.36 -8.09 -7.51
C GLU A 67 -24.09 -7.33 -7.86
N PHE A 68 -23.82 -7.18 -9.16
CA PHE A 68 -22.69 -6.40 -9.64
C PHE A 68 -22.82 -4.93 -9.24
N LEU A 69 -23.99 -4.31 -9.38
CA LEU A 69 -24.21 -2.92 -8.97
C LEU A 69 -24.02 -2.72 -7.46
N ILE A 70 -24.45 -3.69 -6.66
CA ILE A 70 -24.30 -3.67 -5.21
C ILE A 70 -22.82 -3.79 -4.79
N GLU A 71 -22.09 -4.67 -5.45
CA GLU A 71 -20.65 -4.86 -5.26
C GLU A 71 -19.89 -3.60 -5.70
N LEU A 72 -20.19 -3.08 -6.89
CA LEU A 72 -19.61 -1.85 -7.40
C LEU A 72 -19.85 -0.67 -6.45
N PHE A 73 -21.09 -0.51 -5.96
CA PHE A 73 -21.42 0.50 -4.96
C PHE A 73 -20.55 0.35 -3.71
N ASN A 74 -20.37 -0.86 -3.19
CA ASN A 74 -19.53 -1.09 -2.01
C ASN A 74 -18.05 -0.79 -2.27
N ASN A 75 -17.53 -1.26 -3.40
CA ASN A 75 -16.13 -1.11 -3.78
C ASN A 75 -15.75 0.35 -4.01
N THR A 76 -16.70 1.19 -4.45
CA THR A 76 -16.49 2.61 -4.75
C THR A 76 -16.74 3.57 -3.58
N LYS A 77 -17.20 3.05 -2.42
CA LYS A 77 -17.40 3.85 -1.20
C LYS A 77 -16.12 4.56 -0.79
N PRO A 78 -16.18 5.79 -0.24
CA PRO A 78 -15.02 6.42 0.35
C PRO A 78 -14.41 5.52 1.43
N ALA A 79 -13.09 5.35 1.42
CA ALA A 79 -12.37 4.55 2.39
C ALA A 79 -12.31 5.21 3.78
N LEU A 80 -12.26 6.53 3.80
CA LEU A 80 -12.19 7.36 5.01
C LEU A 80 -13.36 8.34 4.98
N LEU A 81 -14.16 8.33 6.05
CA LEU A 81 -15.29 9.24 6.22
C LEU A 81 -14.95 10.32 7.24
N GLN A 82 -15.52 11.51 7.07
CA GLN A 82 -15.35 12.61 8.02
C GLN A 82 -15.91 12.23 9.41
N SER A 83 -17.02 11.49 9.46
CA SER A 83 -17.59 10.99 10.71
C SER A 83 -16.61 10.11 11.50
N MET A 84 -15.83 9.26 10.81
CA MET A 84 -14.78 8.45 11.45
C MET A 84 -13.65 9.32 12.00
N VAL A 85 -13.24 10.35 11.24
CA VAL A 85 -12.22 11.31 11.67
C VAL A 85 -12.68 12.08 12.92
N ASP A 86 -13.92 12.56 12.92
CA ASP A 86 -14.51 13.31 14.03
C ASP A 86 -14.63 12.44 15.28
N GLU A 87 -15.08 11.19 15.13
CA GLU A 87 -15.16 10.23 16.23
C GLU A 87 -13.77 9.97 16.85
N ILE A 88 -12.78 9.63 16.02
CA ILE A 88 -11.41 9.38 16.49
C ILE A 88 -10.84 10.61 17.21
N ASN A 89 -10.96 11.79 16.63
CA ASN A 89 -10.43 13.03 17.22
C ASN A 89 -11.20 13.47 18.48
N SER A 90 -12.43 12.98 18.67
CA SER A 90 -13.18 13.20 19.94
C SER A 90 -12.70 12.30 21.07
N MET A 91 -12.14 11.13 20.74
CA MET A 91 -11.73 10.11 21.72
C MET A 91 -10.27 10.24 22.18
N GLN A 92 -9.42 10.95 21.44
CA GLN A 92 -8.00 11.10 21.74
C GLN A 92 -7.43 12.44 21.25
N ASN A 93 -6.28 12.84 21.80
CA ASN A 93 -5.58 14.08 21.42
C ASN A 93 -4.05 13.92 21.26
N SER A 94 -3.54 12.68 21.23
CA SER A 94 -2.10 12.40 21.07
C SER A 94 -1.65 12.42 19.61
N TRP A 95 -2.59 12.37 18.68
CA TRP A 95 -2.40 12.55 17.25
C TRP A 95 -3.69 13.11 16.62
N THR A 96 -3.63 13.52 15.36
CA THR A 96 -4.79 14.07 14.64
C THR A 96 -5.10 13.18 13.44
N ALA A 97 -6.30 12.61 13.41
CA ALA A 97 -6.83 11.92 12.25
C ALA A 97 -7.23 12.93 11.17
N SER A 98 -7.00 12.59 9.91
CA SER A 98 -7.41 13.41 8.76
C SER A 98 -7.63 12.51 7.55
N LYS A 99 -8.79 12.70 6.88
CA LYS A 99 -9.10 12.04 5.61
C LYS A 99 -8.40 12.68 4.39
N ASP A 100 -7.75 13.82 4.60
CA ASP A 100 -7.10 14.62 3.57
C ASP A 100 -5.61 14.30 3.38
N GLN A 101 -5.09 13.31 4.10
CA GLN A 101 -3.67 12.93 4.02
C GLN A 101 -3.37 12.14 2.74
N PRO A 102 -2.50 12.63 1.84
CA PRO A 102 -1.93 11.79 0.79
C PRO A 102 -1.09 10.65 1.40
N PRO A 103 -1.04 9.47 0.80
CA PRO A 103 -1.63 9.10 -0.48
C PRO A 103 -3.10 8.65 -0.40
N PHE A 104 -3.73 8.60 0.79
CA PHE A 104 -5.03 7.94 1.01
C PHE A 104 -6.25 8.85 0.74
N LYS A 105 -6.05 10.16 0.58
CA LYS A 105 -7.10 11.12 0.27
C LYS A 105 -7.90 10.71 -0.97
N GLY A 106 -9.22 10.56 -0.81
CA GLY A 106 -10.15 10.26 -1.92
C GLY A 106 -10.16 8.81 -2.39
N MET A 107 -9.44 7.90 -1.71
CA MET A 107 -9.50 6.47 -1.99
C MET A 107 -10.90 5.91 -1.79
N SER A 108 -11.31 5.01 -2.68
CA SER A 108 -12.40 4.09 -2.40
C SER A 108 -11.93 2.87 -1.61
N ILE A 109 -12.86 2.10 -1.04
CA ILE A 109 -12.57 0.83 -0.36
C ILE A 109 -11.73 -0.12 -1.25
N LYS A 110 -12.00 -0.16 -2.56
CA LYS A 110 -11.24 -0.95 -3.53
C LYS A 110 -9.82 -0.39 -3.79
N ASP A 111 -9.63 0.92 -3.67
CA ASP A 111 -8.34 1.58 -3.88
C ASP A 111 -7.40 1.42 -2.68
N VAL A 112 -7.94 1.17 -1.47
CA VAL A 112 -7.12 0.97 -0.26
C VAL A 112 -6.18 -0.21 -0.51
N PRO A 113 -4.85 0.01 -0.51
CA PRO A 113 -3.91 -1.08 -0.61
C PRO A 113 -4.22 -2.06 0.54
N THR A 114 -4.33 -3.35 0.25
CA THR A 114 -4.53 -4.40 1.27
C THR A 114 -3.33 -4.55 2.22
N GLY A 115 -2.39 -3.60 2.18
CA GLY A 115 -1.15 -3.57 2.93
C GLY A 115 -0.27 -4.76 2.56
N CYS A 116 0.51 -5.22 3.53
CA CYS A 116 1.04 -6.57 3.50
C CYS A 116 0.02 -7.47 4.20
N PRO A 117 -0.91 -8.13 3.48
CA PRO A 117 -1.93 -8.99 4.10
C PRO A 117 -1.31 -10.17 4.87
N ASN A 118 -0.04 -10.47 4.59
CA ASN A 118 0.80 -11.45 5.28
C ASN A 118 1.90 -10.79 6.11
N GLY A 119 1.65 -9.62 6.72
CA GLY A 119 2.47 -9.18 7.85
C GLY A 119 2.58 -10.36 8.81
N PRO A 120 3.78 -10.71 9.30
CA PRO A 120 3.93 -11.90 10.13
C PRO A 120 2.92 -11.78 11.28
N LYS A 121 1.95 -12.70 11.33
CA LYS A 121 1.37 -13.06 12.63
C LYS A 121 2.61 -13.44 13.44
N PRO A 122 2.92 -12.77 14.56
CA PRO A 122 4.09 -13.12 15.32
C PRO A 122 3.95 -14.59 15.69
N SER A 123 4.66 -15.48 14.98
CA SER A 123 4.87 -16.82 15.47
C SER A 123 5.90 -16.63 16.57
N SER A 124 5.37 -16.37 17.76
CA SER A 124 6.09 -16.18 18.99
C SER A 124 6.73 -17.50 19.41
N THR A 125 7.74 -17.96 18.68
CA THR A 125 8.75 -18.83 19.23
C THR A 125 10.00 -18.00 19.32
N SER A 126 10.36 -17.65 20.56
CA SER A 126 11.60 -16.96 20.96
C SER A 126 12.87 -17.50 20.30
N ASP A 127 12.82 -18.74 19.84
CA ASP A 127 13.97 -19.51 19.38
C ASP A 127 14.52 -19.04 18.03
N ASP A 128 13.66 -18.54 17.13
CA ASP A 128 14.10 -18.07 15.80
C ASP A 128 14.81 -16.71 15.86
N GLU A 129 14.32 -15.78 16.70
CA GLU A 129 14.99 -14.50 16.94
C GLU A 129 16.32 -14.69 17.69
N THR A 130 16.34 -15.59 18.68
CA THR A 130 17.54 -15.88 19.47
C THR A 130 18.63 -16.57 18.63
N ARG A 131 18.25 -17.39 17.64
CA ARG A 131 19.18 -18.06 16.71
C ARG A 131 19.95 -17.11 15.80
N LEU A 132 19.31 -16.00 15.38
CA LEU A 132 19.90 -15.10 14.39
C LEU A 132 20.78 -14.02 15.02
N LEU A 133 20.41 -13.51 16.20
CA LEU A 133 21.05 -12.36 16.84
C LEU A 133 21.96 -12.72 18.02
N GLY A 134 21.83 -13.94 18.56
CA GLY A 134 22.42 -14.31 19.85
C GLY A 134 21.73 -13.60 21.02
N SER A 135 21.89 -14.12 22.24
CA SER A 135 21.41 -13.41 23.42
C SER A 135 22.26 -12.17 23.63
N THR A 136 21.68 -10.99 23.42
CA THR A 136 22.26 -9.74 23.91
C THR A 136 21.64 -9.45 25.27
N LYS A 137 22.48 -9.29 26.30
CA LYS A 137 22.07 -8.79 27.62
C LYS A 137 22.66 -7.40 27.81
N PRO A 138 22.18 -6.38 27.07
CA PRO A 138 22.70 -5.03 27.24
C PRO A 138 22.32 -4.53 28.63
N GLU A 139 23.28 -3.97 29.35
CA GLU A 139 23.01 -3.17 30.55
C GLU A 139 22.36 -1.86 30.11
N LEU A 140 21.05 -1.71 30.34
CA LEU A 140 20.26 -0.56 29.92
C LEU A 140 20.38 0.60 30.91
N THR A 141 21.62 1.07 31.12
CA THR A 141 21.90 2.22 32.00
C THR A 141 22.06 3.51 31.21
N ASN A 142 21.56 4.63 31.72
CA ASN A 142 21.75 5.99 31.15
C ASN A 142 21.21 6.18 29.72
N LEU A 143 20.05 5.61 29.40
CA LEU A 143 19.39 5.90 28.12
C LEU A 143 18.92 7.36 28.06
N PRO A 144 19.04 8.04 26.91
CA PRO A 144 18.52 9.39 26.76
C PRO A 144 16.99 9.40 26.81
N SER A 145 16.39 10.52 27.23
CA SER A 145 14.94 10.71 27.18
C SER A 145 14.40 10.68 25.74
N ASP A 146 15.23 11.09 24.78
CA ASP A 146 14.90 11.24 23.37
C ASP A 146 16.06 10.74 22.51
N PHE A 147 15.74 10.05 21.41
CA PHE A 147 16.74 9.55 20.47
C PHE A 147 16.23 9.60 19.04
N ASP A 148 16.97 10.30 18.19
CA ASP A 148 16.78 10.28 16.73
C ASP A 148 18.07 9.77 16.08
N ALA A 149 17.98 8.64 15.39
CA ALA A 149 19.12 8.03 14.71
C ALA A 149 19.73 8.95 13.64
N ARG A 150 18.91 9.79 12.98
CA ARG A 150 19.38 10.76 11.98
C ARG A 150 20.25 11.84 12.61
N GLN A 151 19.95 12.24 13.84
CA GLN A 151 20.76 13.20 14.59
C GLN A 151 22.00 12.54 15.19
N LYS A 152 21.85 11.34 15.77
CA LYS A 152 22.96 10.62 16.40
C LYS A 152 24.04 10.22 15.40
N PHE A 153 23.63 9.77 14.22
CA PHE A 153 24.51 9.34 13.14
C PHE A 153 24.43 10.34 11.99
N ALA A 154 24.80 11.59 12.25
CA ALA A 154 24.64 12.70 11.31
C ALA A 154 25.29 12.46 9.93
N SER A 155 26.42 11.75 9.88
CA SER A 155 27.06 11.34 8.61
C SER A 155 26.24 10.36 7.77
N CYS A 156 25.19 9.78 8.35
CA CYS A 156 24.26 8.84 7.75
C CYS A 156 22.82 9.37 7.73
N ALA A 157 22.60 10.66 8.06
CA ALA A 157 21.27 11.23 8.20
C ALA A 157 20.43 11.05 6.93
N GLU A 158 21.04 11.24 5.76
CA GLU A 158 20.36 11.08 4.46
C GLU A 158 19.99 9.62 4.17
N VAL A 159 20.82 8.65 4.58
CA VAL A 159 20.52 7.22 4.41
C VAL A 159 19.38 6.79 5.34
N ILE A 160 19.48 7.16 6.63
CA ILE A 160 18.50 6.81 7.66
C ILE A 160 17.16 7.54 7.41
N GLY A 161 17.22 8.77 6.90
CA GLY A 161 16.06 9.58 6.56
C GLY A 161 15.46 9.25 5.20
N HIS A 162 16.05 8.34 4.42
CA HIS A 162 15.59 8.01 3.08
C HIS A 162 14.28 7.22 3.11
N VAL A 163 13.17 7.90 2.81
CA VAL A 163 11.84 7.29 2.72
C VAL A 163 11.65 6.64 1.36
N ARG A 164 11.52 5.31 1.37
CA ARG A 164 11.30 4.48 0.19
C ARG A 164 9.82 4.39 -0.16
N ASP A 165 9.53 4.25 -1.46
CA ASP A 165 8.19 4.02 -1.98
C ASP A 165 8.11 2.62 -2.59
N GLN A 166 7.26 1.76 -2.04
CA GLN A 166 7.08 0.41 -2.55
C GLN A 166 6.30 0.36 -3.87
N GLY A 167 5.61 1.44 -4.26
CA GLY A 167 4.75 1.50 -5.44
C GLY A 167 3.64 0.43 -5.41
N ALA A 168 3.27 -0.08 -6.59
CA ALA A 168 2.26 -1.13 -6.74
C ALA A 168 2.73 -2.55 -6.38
N CYS A 169 3.72 -2.69 -5.50
CA CYS A 169 4.29 -3.96 -5.06
C CYS A 169 4.13 -4.10 -3.54
N HIS A 170 3.55 -5.20 -3.04
CA HIS A 170 3.36 -5.41 -1.59
C HIS A 170 4.62 -6.00 -0.91
N ASN A 171 5.76 -5.33 -1.08
CA ASN A 171 7.06 -5.77 -0.56
C ASN A 171 7.50 -5.00 0.70
N CYS A 172 6.58 -4.59 1.57
CA CYS A 172 6.92 -3.87 2.80
C CYS A 172 7.95 -4.63 3.67
N TRP A 173 7.88 -5.98 3.67
CA TRP A 173 8.84 -6.87 4.32
C TRP A 173 10.28 -6.64 3.81
N ALA A 174 10.42 -6.41 2.50
CA ALA A 174 11.69 -6.14 1.84
C ALA A 174 12.15 -4.69 2.09
N THR A 175 11.20 -3.75 2.05
CA THR A 175 11.43 -2.32 2.28
C THR A 175 12.03 -2.06 3.66
N GLY A 176 11.40 -2.59 4.72
CA GLY A 176 11.90 -2.44 6.09
C GLY A 176 13.27 -3.09 6.31
N SER A 177 13.47 -4.30 5.78
CA SER A 177 14.76 -5.01 5.87
C SER A 177 15.89 -4.25 5.17
N THR A 178 15.64 -3.79 3.95
CA THR A 178 16.62 -3.07 3.13
C THR A 178 16.99 -1.74 3.77
N GLY A 179 16.01 -0.97 4.24
CA GLY A 179 16.24 0.28 4.97
C GLY A 179 17.11 0.07 6.20
N MET A 180 16.69 -0.82 7.11
CA MET A 180 17.44 -1.14 8.33
C MET A 180 18.88 -1.58 8.03
N PHE A 181 19.08 -2.44 7.04
CA PHE A 181 20.41 -2.93 6.69
C PHE A 181 21.27 -1.81 6.08
N ASN A 182 20.70 -0.94 5.24
CA ASN A 182 21.39 0.20 4.66
C ASN A 182 21.91 1.17 5.74
N ASP A 183 21.07 1.46 6.74
CA ASP A 183 21.41 2.31 7.88
C ASP A 183 22.59 1.73 8.65
N ARG A 184 22.52 0.43 8.96
CA ARG A 184 23.56 -0.29 9.71
C ARG A 184 24.88 -0.33 8.95
N VAL A 185 24.86 -0.53 7.63
CA VAL A 185 26.07 -0.47 6.79
C VAL A 185 26.69 0.93 6.84
N CYS A 186 25.88 1.98 6.68
CA CYS A 186 26.37 3.35 6.78
C CYS A 186 27.00 3.64 8.14
N ILE A 187 26.28 3.33 9.23
CA ILE A 187 26.75 3.53 10.61
C ILE A 187 28.04 2.77 10.87
N LYS A 188 28.09 1.49 10.48
CA LYS A 188 29.28 0.63 10.69
C LYS A 188 30.49 1.14 9.91
N SER A 189 30.27 1.73 8.74
CA SER A 189 31.31 2.33 7.90
C SER A 189 31.75 3.73 8.37
N GLY A 190 31.16 4.27 9.44
CA GLY A 190 31.41 5.65 9.89
C GLY A 190 30.95 6.70 8.89
N GLY A 191 29.94 6.39 8.06
CA GLY A 191 29.45 7.28 7.01
C GLY A 191 30.23 7.25 5.70
N SER A 192 31.22 6.37 5.54
CA SER A 192 31.96 6.24 4.27
C SER A 192 31.16 5.53 3.17
N PHE A 193 30.22 4.66 3.55
CA PHE A 193 29.26 4.05 2.63
C PHE A 193 27.89 4.72 2.79
N GLN A 194 27.46 5.47 1.77
CA GLN A 194 26.15 6.15 1.76
C GLN A 194 25.28 5.75 0.56
N ASN A 195 25.72 4.76 -0.23
CA ASN A 195 24.96 4.31 -1.37
C ASN A 195 23.66 3.62 -0.92
N ILE A 196 22.61 3.79 -1.72
CA ILE A 196 21.32 3.15 -1.49
C ILE A 196 21.39 1.69 -1.92
N LEU A 197 20.95 0.80 -1.04
CA LEU A 197 20.87 -0.64 -1.30
C LEU A 197 19.59 -0.97 -2.08
N SER A 198 19.72 -1.96 -2.97
CA SER A 198 18.69 -2.33 -3.94
C SER A 198 17.52 -3.05 -3.30
N LEU A 199 16.40 -2.32 -3.15
CA LEU A 199 15.11 -2.92 -2.80
C LEU A 199 14.64 -3.92 -3.88
N GLY A 200 14.91 -3.63 -5.15
CA GLY A 200 14.51 -4.46 -6.29
C GLY A 200 15.17 -5.84 -6.24
N TYR A 201 16.50 -5.87 -6.15
CA TYR A 201 17.28 -7.09 -5.98
C TYR A 201 16.82 -7.90 -4.79
N PHE A 202 16.66 -7.26 -3.63
CA PHE A 202 16.27 -7.99 -2.43
C PHE A 202 14.86 -8.60 -2.55
N THR A 203 13.92 -7.88 -3.16
CA THR A 203 12.55 -8.36 -3.42
C THR A 203 12.55 -9.53 -4.42
N SER A 204 13.39 -9.50 -5.45
CA SER A 204 13.49 -10.56 -6.46
C SER A 204 14.25 -11.79 -5.98
N CYS A 205 15.38 -11.60 -5.29
CA CYS A 205 16.36 -12.65 -5.03
C CYS A 205 16.18 -13.34 -3.68
N CYS A 206 15.59 -12.70 -2.67
CA CYS A 206 15.12 -13.45 -1.50
C CYS A 206 13.81 -14.13 -1.87
N ASN A 207 13.92 -15.37 -2.35
CA ASN A 207 12.84 -16.20 -2.86
C ASN A 207 13.07 -17.68 -2.44
N PRO A 208 12.14 -18.61 -2.75
CA PRO A 208 12.26 -19.99 -2.31
C PRO A 208 13.51 -20.71 -2.80
N ALA A 209 14.05 -20.35 -3.97
CA ALA A 209 15.26 -20.95 -4.52
C ALA A 209 16.53 -20.51 -3.75
N ASN A 210 16.50 -19.33 -3.11
CA ASN A 210 17.63 -18.78 -2.36
C ASN A 210 17.38 -18.78 -0.84
N GLY A 211 16.61 -19.75 -0.33
CA GLY A 211 16.44 -19.95 1.11
C GLY A 211 15.44 -19.01 1.79
N CYS A 212 14.57 -18.34 1.03
CA CYS A 212 13.40 -17.60 1.54
C CYS A 212 12.09 -18.27 1.10
N PRO A 213 11.73 -19.47 1.62
CA PRO A 213 10.57 -20.24 1.17
C PRO A 213 9.22 -19.51 1.33
N LYS A 214 9.12 -18.52 2.22
CA LYS A 214 7.89 -17.74 2.43
C LYS A 214 7.89 -16.41 1.67
N ALA A 215 9.00 -16.04 1.04
CA ALA A 215 9.07 -14.81 0.26
C ALA A 215 8.49 -15.03 -1.15
N LYS A 216 7.48 -14.24 -1.49
CA LYS A 216 6.81 -14.23 -2.80
C LYS A 216 6.88 -12.84 -3.44
N GLY A 217 8.00 -12.13 -3.20
CA GLY A 217 8.24 -10.84 -3.80
C GLY A 217 7.16 -9.80 -3.47
N CYS A 218 6.41 -9.36 -4.48
CA CYS A 218 5.33 -8.39 -4.36
C CYS A 218 4.03 -8.94 -3.76
N GLU A 219 3.94 -10.23 -3.48
CA GLU A 219 2.79 -10.85 -2.79
C GLU A 219 3.03 -10.98 -1.27
N GLY A 220 4.17 -10.49 -0.79
CA GLY A 220 4.58 -10.53 0.61
C GLY A 220 5.76 -11.46 0.87
N GLY A 221 6.19 -11.51 2.12
CA GLY A 221 7.36 -12.28 2.53
C GLY A 221 7.61 -12.21 4.03
N ASN A 222 8.67 -12.88 4.48
CA ASN A 222 9.01 -13.01 5.88
C ASN A 222 10.28 -12.23 6.21
N LEU A 223 10.21 -11.39 7.26
CA LEU A 223 11.33 -10.55 7.71
C LEU A 223 12.55 -11.38 8.12
N LEU A 224 12.38 -12.44 8.92
CA LEU A 224 13.50 -13.24 9.45
C LEU A 224 14.23 -13.99 8.32
N GLU A 225 13.50 -14.55 7.36
CA GLU A 225 14.08 -15.15 6.16
C GLU A 225 14.88 -14.11 5.37
N GLY A 226 14.32 -12.91 5.21
CA GLY A 226 15.02 -11.79 4.59
C GLY A 226 16.33 -11.41 5.29
N LEU A 227 16.34 -11.34 6.62
CA LEU A 227 17.57 -11.07 7.38
C LEU A 227 18.61 -12.19 7.23
N ASN A 228 18.17 -13.45 7.21
CA ASN A 228 19.06 -14.57 6.95
C ASN A 228 19.64 -14.53 5.53
N PHE A 229 18.84 -14.12 4.53
CA PHE A 229 19.32 -13.90 3.18
C PHE A 229 20.40 -12.82 3.13
N LEU A 230 20.16 -11.65 3.73
CA LEU A 230 21.14 -10.56 3.78
C LEU A 230 22.46 -11.00 4.42
N LYS A 231 22.41 -11.83 5.46
CA LYS A 231 23.58 -12.40 6.12
C LYS A 231 24.39 -13.33 5.19
N ASN A 232 23.73 -14.19 4.42
CA ASN A 232 24.38 -15.28 3.67
C ASN A 232 24.70 -14.92 2.21
N HIS A 233 23.92 -14.02 1.61
CA HIS A 233 24.03 -13.65 0.19
C HIS A 233 24.40 -12.18 -0.02
N GLY A 234 24.18 -11.32 0.97
CA GLY A 234 24.37 -9.88 0.83
C GLY A 234 23.31 -9.22 -0.05
N ILE A 235 23.61 -8.00 -0.49
CA ILE A 235 22.71 -7.15 -1.27
C ILE A 235 23.55 -6.15 -2.08
N VAL A 236 23.11 -5.87 -3.31
CA VAL A 236 23.77 -4.91 -4.20
C VAL A 236 23.23 -3.49 -4.02
N THR A 237 23.90 -2.49 -4.59
CA THR A 237 23.38 -1.12 -4.65
C THR A 237 22.24 -0.99 -5.67
N GLY A 238 21.33 -0.05 -5.45
CA GLY A 238 20.22 0.23 -6.35
C GLY A 238 19.36 1.36 -5.83
N ASN A 239 19.31 2.46 -6.58
CA ASN A 239 18.51 3.63 -6.26
C ASN A 239 17.02 3.40 -6.56
N GLU A 240 16.22 4.43 -6.30
CA GLU A 240 14.81 4.49 -6.65
C GLU A 240 14.57 4.34 -8.16
N PHE A 241 13.32 4.09 -8.54
CA PHE A 241 12.95 3.88 -9.94
C PHE A 241 13.32 5.06 -10.84
N LYS A 242 13.87 4.70 -12.00
CA LYS A 242 13.98 5.55 -13.18
C LYS A 242 13.62 4.75 -14.43
N PRO A 243 13.06 5.39 -15.47
CA PRO A 243 12.90 4.77 -16.78
C PRO A 243 14.24 4.21 -17.28
N ALA A 244 14.21 3.06 -17.97
CA ALA A 244 15.43 2.40 -18.43
C ALA A 244 16.33 3.31 -19.30
N SER A 245 15.73 4.20 -20.10
CA SER A 245 16.44 5.18 -20.92
C SER A 245 17.15 6.28 -20.11
N GLN A 246 16.84 6.42 -18.82
CA GLN A 246 17.41 7.42 -17.91
C GLN A 246 18.36 6.80 -16.88
N LEU A 247 18.55 5.48 -16.91
CA LEU A 247 19.47 4.81 -16.00
C LEU A 247 20.91 5.15 -16.34
N VAL A 248 21.66 5.51 -15.30
CA VAL A 248 23.09 5.75 -15.37
C VAL A 248 23.82 4.88 -14.36
N SER A 249 25.13 4.71 -14.50
CA SER A 249 25.92 3.87 -13.59
C SER A 249 25.82 4.29 -12.12
N ALA A 250 25.54 5.57 -11.86
CA ALA A 250 25.33 6.11 -10.51
C ALA A 250 24.03 5.61 -9.85
N ASP A 251 23.12 4.98 -10.60
CA ASP A 251 21.88 4.41 -10.06
C ASP A 251 22.07 3.07 -9.35
N GLY A 252 23.29 2.56 -9.34
CA GLY A 252 23.65 1.31 -8.69
C GLY A 252 23.45 0.09 -9.58
N CYS A 253 23.74 -1.08 -9.01
CA CYS A 253 23.72 -2.34 -9.73
C CYS A 253 22.31 -2.77 -10.16
N TRP A 254 21.30 -2.55 -9.31
CA TRP A 254 19.93 -2.98 -9.57
C TRP A 254 18.92 -1.95 -9.04
N PRO A 255 18.65 -0.87 -9.78
CA PRO A 255 17.65 0.14 -9.40
C PRO A 255 16.26 -0.46 -9.21
N TYR A 256 15.41 0.20 -8.40
CA TYR A 256 14.06 -0.28 -8.13
C TYR A 256 13.22 -0.31 -9.41
N PRO A 257 12.55 -1.43 -9.75
CA PRO A 257 11.87 -1.56 -11.05
C PRO A 257 10.48 -0.94 -11.09
N PHE A 258 9.93 -0.52 -9.95
CA PHE A 258 8.53 -0.07 -9.87
C PHE A 258 8.43 1.44 -9.74
N PRO A 259 7.73 2.12 -10.66
CA PRO A 259 7.50 3.56 -10.56
C PRO A 259 6.59 3.88 -9.38
N LYS A 260 6.75 5.10 -8.86
CA LYS A 260 5.71 5.72 -8.03
C LYS A 260 4.42 5.81 -8.83
N CYS A 261 3.30 5.48 -8.19
CA CYS A 261 2.02 5.45 -8.85
C CYS A 261 0.93 6.06 -7.97
N ASN A 262 -0.14 6.50 -8.62
CA ASN A 262 -1.31 7.03 -7.98
C ASN A 262 -2.23 5.88 -7.56
N HIS A 263 -2.30 5.65 -6.26
CA HIS A 263 -3.19 4.66 -5.65
C HIS A 263 -4.65 5.15 -5.59
N VAL A 264 -4.92 6.43 -5.88
CA VAL A 264 -6.26 7.02 -5.92
C VAL A 264 -6.68 7.24 -7.35
N SER A 265 -7.40 6.29 -7.92
CA SER A 265 -7.78 6.28 -9.34
C SER A 265 -8.52 7.53 -9.83
N SER A 266 -9.14 8.30 -8.92
CA SER A 266 -9.90 9.52 -9.18
C SER A 266 -9.17 10.84 -8.88
N ALA A 267 -8.04 10.81 -8.16
CA ALA A 267 -7.34 12.04 -7.77
C ALA A 267 -6.40 12.55 -8.87
N ALA A 268 -6.34 13.88 -9.03
CA ALA A 268 -5.31 14.51 -9.83
C ALA A 268 -3.93 14.24 -9.21
N SER A 269 -3.06 13.56 -9.95
CA SER A 269 -1.72 13.19 -9.50
C SER A 269 -0.71 13.37 -10.62
N ARG A 270 0.53 13.74 -10.24
CA ARG A 270 1.66 13.76 -11.18
C ARG A 270 2.14 12.35 -11.57
N TYR A 271 1.65 11.32 -10.88
CA TYR A 271 1.98 9.92 -11.12
C TYR A 271 0.87 9.20 -11.87
N PRO A 272 1.19 8.26 -12.77
CA PRO A 272 0.18 7.44 -13.44
C PRO A 272 -0.56 6.55 -12.44
N LYS A 273 -1.77 6.09 -12.78
CA LYS A 273 -2.51 5.12 -11.96
C LYS A 273 -1.67 3.86 -11.72
N CYS A 274 -1.76 3.31 -10.51
CA CYS A 274 -1.12 2.04 -10.21
C CYS A 274 -1.68 0.91 -11.10
N SER A 275 -0.81 -0.01 -11.50
CA SER A 275 -1.23 -1.23 -12.18
C SER A 275 -2.13 -2.04 -11.25
N ALA A 276 -3.22 -2.59 -11.78
CA ALA A 276 -4.12 -3.48 -11.03
C ALA A 276 -3.48 -4.85 -10.74
N ALA A 277 -2.49 -5.26 -11.54
CA ALA A 277 -1.71 -6.47 -11.34
C ALA A 277 -0.32 -6.14 -10.78
N PRO A 278 0.24 -6.98 -9.88
CA PRO A 278 1.64 -6.87 -9.48
C PRO A 278 2.52 -6.86 -10.72
N LEU A 279 3.37 -5.84 -10.83
CA LEU A 279 4.35 -5.79 -11.91
C LEU A 279 5.32 -6.97 -11.73
N PRO A 280 5.65 -7.73 -12.80
CA PRO A 280 6.54 -8.86 -12.68
C PRO A 280 7.88 -8.40 -12.14
N LEU A 281 8.41 -9.16 -11.19
CA LEU A 281 9.76 -8.91 -10.70
C LEU A 281 10.75 -9.22 -11.83
N PRO A 282 11.73 -8.34 -12.08
CA PRO A 282 12.81 -8.67 -12.99
C PRO A 282 13.54 -9.90 -12.45
N ALA A 283 13.75 -10.87 -13.35
CA ALA A 283 14.50 -12.11 -13.10
C ALA A 283 16.01 -11.84 -13.01
#